data_AF-A0A1G0IE66-F1
#
_entry.id   AF-A0A1G0IE66-F1
#
_cell.length_a   1.000
_cell.length_b   1.000
_cell.length_c   1.000
_cell.angle_alpha   90.00
_cell.angle_beta   90.00
_cell.angle_gamma   90.00
#
_symmetry.space_group_name_H-M   'P 1'
#
loop_
_entity.id
_entity.type
_entity.pdbx_description
1 polymer ?
#
loop_
_entity_poly.entity_id
_entity_poly.type
_entity_poly.pdbx_seq_one_letter_code
_entity_poly.pdbx_strand_id
1 'polypeptide(L)' 'MILLYSFLSLSEFVDALKKAESHLKAGLNQLGAGQGELAADDLRLAHLALSEITGEFTADDLLGRIFSSFCIGK' A
#
# COMPACT_ATOMS: atom_id res chain seq x y z
N MET A 1 0.96 -19.65 13.94
CA MET A 1 1.30 -18.93 12.69
C MET A 1 0.29 -19.22 11.55
N ILE A 2 -1.01 -19.47 11.84
CA ILE A 2 -2.10 -19.60 10.83
C ILE A 2 -3.41 -18.93 11.32
N LEU A 3 -3.45 -18.37 12.55
CA LEU A 3 -4.71 -17.97 13.20
C LEU A 3 -5.19 -16.52 12.92
N LEU A 4 -4.51 -15.73 12.08
CA LEU A 4 -4.91 -14.34 11.79
C LEU A 4 -5.90 -14.19 10.63
N TYR A 5 -6.19 -15.24 9.86
CA TYR A 5 -7.11 -15.18 8.70
C TYR A 5 -8.60 -15.01 9.06
N SER A 6 -8.98 -14.93 10.35
CA SER A 6 -10.36 -15.21 10.81
C SER A 6 -11.16 -14.03 11.37
N PHE A 7 -10.74 -12.77 11.21
CA PHE A 7 -11.47 -11.64 11.82
C PHE A 7 -12.01 -10.56 10.87
N LEU A 8 -11.52 -10.44 9.63
CA LEU A 8 -12.08 -9.48 8.68
C LEU A 8 -13.22 -10.10 7.86
N SER A 9 -14.36 -9.43 7.86
CA SER A 9 -15.46 -9.71 6.93
C SER A 9 -15.09 -9.34 5.50
N LEU A 10 -15.75 -9.94 4.51
CA LEU A 10 -15.57 -9.60 3.10
C LEU A 10 -15.79 -8.10 2.84
N SER A 11 -16.73 -7.47 3.55
CA SER A 11 -16.97 -6.03 3.47
C SER A 11 -15.78 -5.19 3.95
N GLU A 12 -15.14 -5.57 5.05
CA GLU A 12 -13.98 -4.85 5.59
C GLU A 12 -12.75 -5.06 4.71
N PHE A 13 -12.56 -6.27 4.18
CA PHE A 13 -11.52 -6.56 3.19
C PHE A 13 -11.66 -5.68 1.94
N VAL A 14 -12.88 -5.58 1.41
CA VAL A 14 -13.18 -4.73 0.24
C VAL A 14 -12.97 -3.25 0.56
N ASP A 15 -13.32 -2.80 1.76
CA ASP A 15 -13.10 -1.41 2.19
C ASP A 15 -11.60 -1.07 2.27
N ALA A 16 -10.81 -1.94 2.88
CA ALA A 16 -9.37 -1.78 2.97
C ALA A 16 -8.68 -1.77 1.60
N LEU A 17 -9.11 -2.62 0.66
CA LEU A 17 -8.62 -2.57 -0.73
C LEU A 17 -8.98 -1.26 -1.43
N LYS A 18 -10.20 -0.75 -1.24
CA LYS A 18 -10.62 0.54 -1.82
C LYS A 18 -9.80 1.71 -1.28
N LYS A 19 -9.52 1.71 0.03
CA LYS A 19 -8.64 2.72 0.64
C LYS A 19 -7.24 2.66 0.03
N ALA A 20 -6.65 1.47 -0.05
CA ALA A 20 -5.35 1.27 -0.67
C ALA A 20 -5.32 1.76 -2.13
N GLU A 21 -6.33 1.42 -2.93
CA GLU A 21 -6.46 1.87 -4.31
C GLU A 21 -6.54 3.40 -4.42
N SER A 22 -7.31 4.06 -3.55
CA SER A 22 -7.44 5.51 -3.52
C SER A 22 -6.09 6.19 -3.24
N HIS A 23 -5.35 5.71 -2.25
CA HIS A 23 -4.03 6.23 -1.91
C HIS A 23 -3.00 5.99 -3.01
N LEU A 24 -3.02 4.82 -3.67
CA LEU A 24 -2.17 4.55 -4.83
C LEU A 24 -2.45 5.52 -5.99
N LYS A 25 -3.71 5.82 -6.29
CA LYS A 25 -4.08 6.81 -7.31
C LYS A 25 -3.60 8.22 -6.94
N ALA A 26 -3.75 8.61 -5.67
CA ALA A 26 -3.27 9.89 -5.19
C ALA A 26 -1.74 10.01 -5.30
N GLY A 27 -1.01 8.99 -4.86
CA GLY A 27 0.44 8.92 -4.97
C GLY A 27 0.94 8.96 -6.42
N LEU A 28 0.27 8.25 -7.35
CA LEU A 28 0.58 8.33 -8.78
C LEU A 28 0.41 9.74 -9.34
N ASN A 29 -0.67 10.43 -8.97
CA ASN A 29 -0.90 11.82 -9.40
C ASN A 29 0.19 12.76 -8.85
N GLN A 30 0.59 12.57 -7.60
CA GLN A 30 1.64 13.37 -6.95
C GLN A 30 3.02 13.11 -7.56
N LEU A 31 3.35 11.87 -7.92
CA LEU A 31 4.55 11.55 -8.69
C LEU A 31 4.56 12.28 -10.03
N GLY A 32 3.44 12.29 -10.75
CA GLY A 32 3.29 13.05 -12.00
C GLY A 32 3.45 14.56 -11.83
N ALA A 33 3.15 15.08 -10.64
CA ALA A 33 3.34 16.49 -10.27
C ALA A 33 4.72 16.80 -9.67
N GLY A 34 5.63 15.83 -9.59
CA GLY A 34 6.97 15.99 -9.00
C GLY A 34 6.98 16.08 -7.46
N GLN A 35 5.89 15.69 -6.80
CA GLN A 35 5.71 15.78 -5.34
C GLN A 35 6.05 14.44 -4.67
N GLY A 36 7.33 14.04 -4.77
CA GLY A 36 7.78 12.73 -4.29
C GLY A 36 7.54 12.45 -2.80
N GLU A 37 7.63 13.48 -1.95
CA GLU A 37 7.39 13.32 -0.50
C GLU A 37 5.92 13.01 -0.18
N LEU A 38 4.99 13.69 -0.85
CA LEU A 38 3.56 13.41 -0.70
C LEU A 38 3.25 12.02 -1.25
N ALA A 39 3.84 11.66 -2.40
CA ALA A 39 3.65 10.35 -2.99
C ALA A 39 4.14 9.23 -2.05
N ALA A 40 5.26 9.45 -1.34
CA ALA A 40 5.77 8.51 -0.36
C ALA A 40 4.81 8.35 0.83
N ASP A 41 4.17 9.43 1.29
CA ASP A 41 3.18 9.34 2.36
C ASP A 41 1.90 8.63 1.90
N ASP A 42 1.41 8.89 0.69
CA ASP A 42 0.28 8.15 0.12
C ASP A 42 0.60 6.66 -0.06
N LEU A 43 1.81 6.30 -0.47
CA LEU A 43 2.25 4.90 -0.51
C LEU A 43 2.26 4.26 0.89
N ARG A 44 2.67 5.00 1.92
CA ARG A 44 2.63 4.55 3.31
C ARG A 44 1.19 4.35 3.80
N LEU A 45 0.25 5.20 3.41
CA LEU A 45 -1.16 5.05 3.75
C LEU A 45 -1.81 3.87 3.01
N ALA A 46 -1.52 3.71 1.72
CA ALA A 46 -1.94 2.54 0.94
C ALA A 46 -1.42 1.25 1.57
N HIS A 47 -0.17 1.29 2.04
CA HIS A 47 0.44 0.19 2.74
C HIS A 47 -0.32 -0.21 4.01
N LEU A 48 -0.57 0.75 4.91
CA LEU A 48 -1.26 0.50 6.17
C LEU A 48 -2.64 -0.13 5.96
N ALA A 49 -3.38 0.33 4.95
CA ALA A 49 -4.66 -0.26 4.56
C ALA A 49 -4.52 -1.73 4.10
N LEU A 50 -3.42 -2.10 3.46
CA LEU A 50 -3.13 -3.50 3.09
C LEU A 50 -2.61 -4.33 4.28
N SER A 51 -1.90 -3.71 5.22
CA SER A 51 -1.47 -4.37 6.47
C SER A 51 -2.66 -4.78 7.33
N GLU A 52 -3.73 -3.97 7.34
CA GLU A 52 -5.00 -4.31 8.02
C GLU A 52 -5.60 -5.61 7.48
N ILE A 53 -5.42 -5.90 6.18
CA ILE A 53 -5.92 -7.11 5.53
C ILE A 53 -5.04 -8.33 5.80
N THR A 54 -3.72 -8.13 5.76
CA THR A 54 -2.73 -9.20 5.72
C THR A 54 -2.19 -9.57 7.09
N GLY A 55 -2.45 -8.74 8.11
CA GLY A 55 -2.02 -8.94 9.49
C GLY A 55 -0.53 -8.69 9.74
N GLU A 56 0.33 -8.74 8.71
CA GLU A 56 1.79 -8.62 8.84
C GLU A 56 2.51 -8.05 7.60
N PHE A 57 1.82 -7.47 6.60
CA PHE A 57 2.54 -6.79 5.51
C PHE A 57 3.05 -5.45 6.04
N THR A 58 4.36 -5.22 6.09
CA THR A 58 4.99 -4.01 6.67
C THR A 58 5.45 -3.02 5.62
N ALA A 59 5.60 -1.74 6.00
CA ALA A 59 5.84 -0.67 5.02
C ALA A 59 7.13 -0.92 4.24
N ASP A 60 8.09 -1.56 4.89
CA ASP A 60 9.33 -2.05 4.30
C ASP A 60 9.10 -3.15 3.25
N ASP A 61 8.15 -4.07 3.46
CA ASP A 61 7.80 -5.10 2.46
C ASP A 61 7.19 -4.48 1.20
N LEU A 62 6.36 -3.44 1.35
CA LEU A 62 5.81 -2.71 0.21
C LEU A 62 6.88 -1.88 -0.50
N LEU A 63 7.68 -1.11 0.24
CA LEU A 63 8.76 -0.31 -0.32
C LEU A 63 9.75 -1.21 -1.07
N GLY A 64 10.12 -2.35 -0.50
CA GLY A 64 10.96 -3.34 -1.17
C GLY A 64 10.38 -3.83 -2.50
N ARG A 65 9.06 -4.01 -2.59
CA ARG A 65 8.38 -4.43 -3.83
C ARG A 65 8.26 -3.32 -4.86
N ILE A 66 7.90 -2.12 -4.44
CA ILE A 66 7.85 -0.93 -5.29
C ILE A 66 9.25 -0.64 -5.83
N PHE A 67 10.28 -0.63 -4.97
CA PHE A 67 11.67 -0.42 -5.37
C PHE A 67 12.25 -1.58 -6.19
N SER A 68 11.81 -2.83 -5.97
CA SER A 68 12.19 -3.95 -6.86
C SER A 68 11.65 -3.77 -8.29
N SER A 69 10.54 -3.04 -8.45
CA SER A 69 9.96 -2.70 -9.75
C SER A 69 10.49 -1.36 -10.30
N PHE A 70 11.02 -0.49 -9.43
CA PHE A 70 11.81 0.70 -9.76
C PHE A 70 13.29 0.38 -10.03
N CYS A 71 13.62 -0.86 -10.42
CA CYS A 71 14.75 -1.12 -11.31
C CYS A 71 14.46 -0.52 -12.71
N ILE A 72 14.22 0.80 -12.75
CA ILE A 72 14.41 1.66 -13.91
C ILE A 72 15.72 2.38 -13.62
N GLY A 73 16.82 1.88 -14.20
CA GLY A 73 18.13 2.51 -14.16
C GLY A 73 19.22 1.57 -13.63
N LYS A 74 19.99 0.83 -14.44
CA LYS A 74 21.04 1.36 -15.35
C LYS A 74 20.69 2.57 -16.19
#